data_AF-A0A9Q1DI37-F1
#
_entry.id   AF-A0A9Q1DI37-F1
#
_cell.length_a   1.000
_cell.length_b   1.000
_cell.length_c   1.000
_cell.angle_alpha   90.00
_cell.angle_beta   90.00
_cell.angle_gamma   90.00
#
_symmetry.space_group_name_H-M   'P 1'
#
loop_
_entity.id
_entity.type
_entity.pdbx_description
1 polymer ?
#
loop_
_entity_poly.entity_id
_entity_poly.type
_entity_poly.pdbx_seq_one_letter_code
_entity_poly.pdbx_strand_id
1 'polypeptide(L)'
;MTTSSPEAVKKLLENMQTDFRSLSMECKKKFPPVKEAAESGIVKVKTIAARNTDILAALKESSSEVVQPFLMGCGTKEPKITQLSLAAIQRLMSHEVVSEAAAGSIINMLWQLMENGVEELKLLQTVLLLLTTNTVVHHEALSKAIVLCFRLHFTKDNITNNTAAATVRQVVTVIFERMVAEDDQHKVRGQGSVEPPPVLGNSNRRSSSSLRPRAKDAYMLFQDLCQLVNADAPYWLVGMTEMTRTFGLELLESVLNDFPGVFLQHPEFSFLLKERVCPLVIKLFSPNIKFRQGLAAPSPAPVEKPYFPICMRLLRVVSVLIKHFYSLLVTECEIFLSLLVKFLDGEKPQWLRAGAVESIHRLCVQPHLLRSFCQSYDMKPHSTKVFRDIVNALGSFIQSLFITQSTTPANAPAGGSVSGGQAGVPGGAGPGGVGGGLTTQAAFEYRGTWIPLMAVNVQGSAKATYLEMLDKVDPPSIPEGYAMSVAFSALLDLVRGITTMIERELAKEASARNAPAPPLLTRRAPPVTRSS
;
A
#
# COMPACT_ATOMS: atom_id res chain seq x y z
N MET A 1 9.36 24.29 -8.74
CA MET A 1 8.99 25.72 -8.57
C MET A 1 10.27 26.52 -8.36
N THR A 2 10.37 27.70 -8.94
CA THR A 2 11.61 28.48 -9.19
C THR A 2 12.39 28.88 -7.93
N THR A 3 13.33 28.04 -7.48
CA THR A 3 14.27 28.33 -6.38
C THR A 3 15.52 29.11 -6.83
N SER A 4 15.68 29.34 -8.13
CA SER A 4 16.89 29.88 -8.76
C SER A 4 16.79 31.35 -9.21
N SER A 5 15.73 32.09 -8.87
CA SER A 5 15.69 33.52 -9.22
C SER A 5 16.70 34.30 -8.37
N PRO A 6 17.43 35.28 -8.94
CA PRO A 6 18.43 36.06 -8.19
C PRO A 6 17.82 36.80 -6.98
N GLU A 7 16.54 37.16 -7.06
CA GLU A 7 15.78 37.73 -5.93
C GLU A 7 15.55 36.72 -4.80
N ALA A 8 15.24 35.45 -5.12
CA ALA A 8 15.07 34.41 -4.13
C ALA A 8 16.38 34.09 -3.40
N VAL A 9 17.51 34.11 -4.11
CA VAL A 9 18.85 33.90 -3.54
C VAL A 9 19.23 35.05 -2.60
N LYS A 10 18.98 36.31 -3.00
CA LYS A 10 19.22 37.47 -2.13
C LYS A 10 18.36 37.42 -0.88
N LYS A 11 17.08 37.08 -1.02
CA LYS A 11 16.15 36.90 0.11
C LYS A 11 16.60 35.77 1.05
N LEU A 12 17.13 34.67 0.52
CA LEU A 12 17.70 33.58 1.32
C LEU A 12 18.89 34.07 2.17
N LEU A 13 19.81 34.83 1.59
CA LEU A 13 20.96 35.37 2.32
C LEU A 13 20.54 36.34 3.44
N GLU A 14 19.56 37.22 3.18
CA GLU A 14 19.01 38.15 4.18
C GLU A 14 18.34 37.39 5.33
N ASN A 15 17.55 36.37 4.98
CA ASN A 15 16.91 35.48 5.93
C ASN A 15 17.93 34.73 6.80
N MET A 16 18.97 34.14 6.20
CA MET A 16 20.04 33.44 6.93
C MET A 16 20.79 34.37 7.89
N GLN A 17 21.13 35.58 7.44
CA GLN A 17 21.77 36.57 8.31
C GLN A 17 20.88 36.94 9.49
N THR A 18 19.57 37.03 9.27
CA THR A 18 18.58 37.30 10.32
C THR A 18 18.50 36.12 11.30
N ASP A 19 18.48 34.89 10.81
CA ASP A 19 18.45 33.69 11.65
C ASP A 19 19.69 33.59 12.56
N PHE A 20 20.89 33.82 12.01
CA PHE A 20 22.12 33.84 12.82
C PHE A 20 22.13 34.96 13.87
N ARG A 21 21.62 36.15 13.54
CA ARG A 21 21.50 37.25 14.51
C ARG A 21 20.53 36.89 15.64
N SER A 22 19.37 36.33 15.30
CA SER A 22 18.39 35.85 16.29
C SER A 22 18.99 34.77 17.19
N LEU A 23 19.69 33.80 16.60
CA LEU A 23 20.37 32.74 17.35
C LEU A 23 21.45 33.32 18.30
N SER A 24 22.28 34.24 17.80
CA SER A 24 23.32 34.90 18.61
C SER A 24 22.72 35.70 19.78
N MET A 25 21.63 36.45 19.54
CA MET A 25 20.96 37.24 20.57
C MET A 25 20.33 36.37 21.66
N GLU A 26 19.70 35.26 21.29
CA GLU A 26 19.07 34.34 22.24
C GLU A 26 20.11 33.57 23.08
N CYS A 27 21.25 33.21 22.47
CA CYS A 27 22.33 32.48 23.14
C CYS A 27 23.28 33.36 23.96
N LYS A 28 23.19 34.71 23.85
CA LYS A 28 24.16 35.67 24.39
C LYS A 28 24.48 35.50 25.88
N LYS A 29 23.51 35.11 26.70
CA LYS A 29 23.67 35.00 28.16
C LYS A 29 23.99 33.58 28.66
N LYS A 30 23.48 32.54 27.98
CA LYS A 30 23.51 31.15 28.46
C LYS A 30 24.49 30.25 27.70
N PHE A 31 24.77 30.55 26.43
CA PHE A 31 25.56 29.67 25.55
C PHE A 31 26.57 30.47 24.70
N PRO A 32 27.67 30.96 25.30
CA PRO A 32 28.71 31.70 24.59
C PRO A 32 29.28 30.99 23.34
N PRO A 33 29.53 29.66 23.34
CA PRO A 33 30.06 28.97 22.16
C PRO A 33 29.12 29.00 20.95
N VAL A 34 27.80 28.91 21.19
CA VAL A 34 26.78 28.96 20.11
C VAL A 34 26.70 30.36 19.53
N LYS A 35 26.85 31.38 20.38
CA LYS A 35 26.89 32.79 19.96
C LYS A 35 28.09 33.05 19.04
N GLU A 36 29.29 32.63 19.42
CA GLU A 36 30.51 32.80 18.61
C GLU A 36 30.40 32.07 17.26
N ALA A 37 29.85 30.85 17.27
CA ALA A 37 29.58 30.10 16.05
C ALA A 37 28.59 30.83 15.12
N ALA A 38 27.53 31.43 15.67
CA ALA A 38 26.56 32.19 14.90
C ALA A 38 27.15 33.49 14.32
N GLU A 39 27.98 34.21 15.09
CA GLU A 39 28.70 35.41 14.62
C GLU A 39 29.69 35.07 13.49
N SER A 40 30.42 33.96 13.62
CA SER A 40 31.28 33.41 12.57
C SER A 40 30.48 33.02 11.31
N GLY A 41 29.32 32.39 11.50
CA GLY A 41 28.39 32.05 10.41
C GLY A 41 27.95 33.26 9.58
N ILE A 42 27.67 34.41 10.22
CA ILE A 42 27.31 35.66 9.52
C ILE A 42 28.46 36.13 8.61
N VAL A 43 29.69 36.11 9.11
CA VAL A 43 30.87 36.54 8.35
C VAL A 43 31.09 35.62 7.14
N LYS A 44 30.93 34.31 7.32
CA LYS A 44 31.07 33.33 6.24
C LYS A 44 30.02 33.52 5.15
N VAL A 45 28.74 33.66 5.51
CA VAL A 45 27.67 33.91 4.52
C VAL A 45 27.92 35.18 3.72
N LYS A 46 28.37 36.26 4.37
CA LYS A 46 28.75 37.50 3.67
C LYS A 46 29.94 37.30 2.75
N THR A 47 30.94 36.53 3.18
CA THR A 47 32.14 36.24 2.38
C THR A 47 31.78 35.41 1.14
N ILE A 48 30.92 34.41 1.29
CA ILE A 48 30.42 33.58 0.18
C ILE A 48 29.66 34.44 -0.83
N ALA A 49 28.77 35.31 -0.34
CA ALA A 49 28.00 36.22 -1.18
C ALA A 49 28.86 37.26 -1.92
N ALA A 50 29.99 37.66 -1.35
CA ALA A 50 30.91 38.62 -1.96
C ALA A 50 31.89 38.00 -2.96
N ARG A 51 32.26 36.72 -2.78
CA ARG A 51 33.32 36.06 -3.57
C ARG A 51 32.81 35.20 -4.73
N ASN A 52 31.54 34.78 -4.72
CA ASN A 52 31.03 33.81 -5.68
C ASN A 52 29.90 34.38 -6.54
N THR A 53 29.97 34.15 -7.85
CA THR A 53 28.92 34.51 -8.80
C THR A 53 27.74 33.51 -8.72
N ASP A 54 28.04 32.23 -8.49
CA ASP A 54 27.03 31.20 -8.17
C ASP A 54 26.98 30.97 -6.65
N ILE A 55 26.14 31.77 -6.00
CA ILE A 55 25.97 31.76 -4.54
C ILE A 55 25.39 30.43 -4.06
N LEU A 56 24.51 29.78 -4.82
CA LEU A 56 23.84 28.54 -4.39
C LEU A 56 24.82 27.36 -4.39
N ALA A 57 25.63 27.23 -5.45
CA ALA A 57 26.67 26.20 -5.50
C ALA A 57 27.69 26.38 -4.37
N ALA A 58 28.18 27.60 -4.17
CA ALA A 58 29.17 27.89 -3.12
C ALA A 58 28.61 27.68 -1.70
N LEU A 59 27.34 28.02 -1.44
CA LEU A 59 26.68 27.72 -0.18
C LEU A 59 26.51 26.20 0.02
N LYS A 60 26.25 25.45 -1.05
CA LYS A 60 26.12 23.98 -1.00
C LYS A 60 27.46 23.32 -0.66
N GLU A 61 28.57 23.79 -1.24
CA GLU A 61 29.91 23.30 -0.90
C GLU A 61 30.28 23.61 0.56
N SER A 62 29.92 24.80 1.04
CA SER A 62 30.18 25.22 2.43
C SER A 62 29.07 24.82 3.41
N SER A 63 28.12 23.97 3.01
CA SER A 63 26.86 23.81 3.75
C SER A 63 27.07 23.22 5.16
N SER A 64 28.05 22.32 5.32
CA SER A 64 28.33 21.68 6.61
C SER A 64 28.75 22.70 7.67
N GLU A 65 29.55 23.70 7.29
CA GLU A 65 29.98 24.77 8.18
C GLU A 65 28.88 25.80 8.42
N VAL A 66 28.06 26.08 7.40
CA VAL A 66 26.93 27.02 7.50
C VAL A 66 25.84 26.48 8.42
N VAL A 67 25.60 25.16 8.40
CA VAL A 67 24.57 24.52 9.23
C VAL A 67 25.05 24.29 10.67
N GLN A 68 26.37 24.19 10.90
CA GLN A 68 26.96 23.87 12.20
C GLN A 68 26.47 24.75 13.37
N PRO A 69 26.38 26.11 13.27
CA PRO A 69 25.89 26.91 14.39
C PRO A 69 24.44 26.58 14.77
N PHE A 70 23.59 26.27 13.78
CA PHE A 70 22.22 25.84 14.04
C PHE A 70 22.17 24.46 14.69
N LEU A 71 23.06 23.52 14.30
CA LEU A 71 23.16 22.22 14.99
C LEU A 71 23.59 22.39 16.45
N MET A 72 24.56 23.26 16.72
CA MET A 72 24.95 23.58 18.10
C MET A 72 23.79 24.23 18.87
N GLY A 73 22.99 25.08 18.21
CA GLY A 73 21.76 25.65 18.75
C GLY A 73 20.76 24.57 19.17
N CYS A 74 20.48 23.60 18.30
CA CYS A 74 19.67 22.42 18.62
C CYS A 74 20.26 21.61 19.78
N GLY A 75 21.60 21.51 19.87
CA GLY A 75 22.31 20.82 20.94
C GLY A 75 22.11 21.41 22.33
N THR A 76 21.64 22.66 22.44
CA THR A 76 21.34 23.29 23.75
C THR A 76 20.11 22.70 24.43
N LYS A 77 19.25 22.00 23.68
CA LYS A 77 17.97 21.40 24.12
C LYS A 77 16.95 22.41 24.67
N GLU A 78 17.24 23.71 24.63
CA GLU A 78 16.27 24.75 25.00
C GLU A 78 15.24 24.88 23.87
N PRO A 79 13.92 24.80 24.16
CA PRO A 79 12.88 24.79 23.14
C PRO A 79 12.97 25.98 22.19
N LYS A 80 13.05 27.21 22.71
CA LYS A 80 13.09 28.43 21.88
C LYS A 80 14.29 28.47 20.93
N ILE A 81 15.48 28.06 21.39
CA ILE A 81 16.71 28.04 20.58
C ILE A 81 16.62 26.92 19.53
N THR A 82 16.12 25.76 19.92
CA THR A 82 15.92 24.61 19.02
C THR A 82 14.92 24.94 17.92
N GLN A 83 13.82 25.61 18.24
CA GLN A 83 12.82 26.05 17.27
C GLN A 83 13.38 27.03 16.24
N LEU A 84 14.14 28.04 16.67
CA LEU A 84 14.80 28.99 15.78
C LEU A 84 15.80 28.28 14.85
N SER A 85 16.58 27.36 15.41
CA SER A 85 17.60 26.61 14.67
C SER A 85 16.98 25.66 13.65
N LEU A 86 15.93 24.91 14.02
CA LEU A 86 15.20 24.03 13.11
C LEU A 86 14.53 24.81 11.98
N ALA A 87 13.90 25.96 12.27
CA ALA A 87 13.28 26.77 11.23
C ALA A 87 14.29 27.29 10.19
N ALA A 88 15.50 27.67 10.64
CA ALA A 88 16.58 28.06 9.75
C ALA A 88 17.06 26.88 8.89
N ILE A 89 17.24 25.70 9.49
CA ILE A 89 17.63 24.46 8.79
C ILE A 89 16.58 24.09 7.73
N GLN A 90 15.30 24.12 8.07
CA GLN A 90 14.20 23.83 7.14
C GLN A 90 14.23 24.78 5.93
N ARG A 91 14.48 26.08 6.17
CA ARG A 91 14.61 27.06 5.09
C ARG A 91 15.77 26.74 4.15
N LEU A 92 16.91 26.32 4.68
CA LEU A 92 18.06 25.88 3.87
C LEU A 92 17.73 24.64 3.02
N MET A 93 16.97 23.69 3.59
CA MET A 93 16.50 22.50 2.87
C MET A 93 15.57 22.85 1.71
N SER A 94 14.65 23.80 1.90
CA SER A 94 13.70 24.22 0.86
C SER A 94 14.35 24.86 -0.36
N HIS A 95 15.57 25.38 -0.21
CA HIS A 95 16.36 25.95 -1.32
C HIS A 95 17.41 24.98 -1.88
N GLU A 96 17.39 23.70 -1.49
CA GLU A 96 18.29 22.63 -1.99
C GLU A 96 19.80 22.91 -1.76
N VAL A 97 20.13 23.68 -0.73
CA VAL A 97 21.51 24.12 -0.42
C VAL A 97 22.24 23.14 0.52
N VAL A 98 21.63 22.00 0.84
CA VAL A 98 22.19 21.02 1.79
C VAL A 98 23.01 19.96 1.04
N SER A 99 24.31 19.85 1.36
CA SER A 99 25.15 18.74 0.88
C SER A 99 24.86 17.43 1.62
N GLU A 100 25.36 16.32 1.09
CA GLU A 100 25.22 14.98 1.69
C GLU A 100 25.82 14.92 3.11
N ALA A 101 27.01 15.50 3.31
CA ALA A 101 27.66 15.55 4.62
C ALA A 101 26.82 16.32 5.65
N ALA A 102 26.29 17.49 5.25
CA ALA A 102 25.42 18.29 6.12
C ALA A 102 24.10 17.57 6.43
N ALA A 103 23.52 16.87 5.46
CA ALA A 103 22.31 16.08 5.67
C ALA A 103 22.54 14.97 6.72
N GLY A 104 23.68 14.27 6.67
CA GLY A 104 24.07 13.30 7.68
C GLY A 104 24.18 13.91 9.09
N SER A 105 24.84 15.08 9.22
CA SER A 105 24.92 15.81 10.50
C SER A 105 23.55 16.25 11.02
N ILE A 106 22.67 16.73 10.13
CA ILE A 106 21.30 17.11 10.49
C ILE A 106 20.52 15.90 11.01
N ILE A 107 20.57 14.76 10.32
CA ILE A 107 19.86 13.53 10.74
C ILE A 107 20.35 13.05 12.11
N ASN A 108 21.67 13.07 12.35
CA ASN A 108 22.23 12.72 13.66
C ASN A 108 21.75 13.68 14.76
N MET A 109 21.66 14.98 14.47
CA MET A 109 21.12 15.96 15.42
C MET A 109 19.62 15.74 15.68
N LEU A 110 18.82 15.49 14.64
CA LEU A 110 17.40 15.18 14.78
C LEU A 110 17.18 13.90 15.61
N TRP A 111 18.06 12.91 15.45
CA TRP A 111 18.05 11.70 16.27
C TRP A 111 18.25 12.02 17.74
N GLN A 112 19.25 12.84 18.08
CA GLN A 112 19.48 13.27 19.46
C GLN A 112 18.29 14.06 20.01
N LEU A 113 17.67 14.95 19.23
CA LEU A 113 16.48 15.69 19.67
C LEU A 113 15.30 14.75 19.96
N MET A 114 15.10 13.72 19.13
CA MET A 114 14.08 12.69 19.33
C MET A 114 14.34 11.93 20.64
N GLU A 115 15.57 11.50 20.92
CA GLU A 115 15.90 10.79 22.17
C GLU A 115 15.65 11.66 23.42
N ASN A 116 15.75 12.98 23.28
CA ASN A 116 15.46 13.92 24.36
C ASN A 116 13.97 14.35 24.43
N GLY A 117 13.11 13.89 23.50
CA GLY A 117 11.68 14.24 23.45
C GLY A 117 11.40 15.72 23.16
N VAL A 118 12.27 16.39 22.37
CA VAL A 118 12.17 17.83 22.10
C VAL A 118 11.56 18.08 20.72
N GLU A 119 10.47 18.88 20.66
CA GLU A 119 9.85 19.37 19.43
C GLU A 119 9.51 18.26 18.40
N GLU A 120 8.99 17.12 18.86
CA GLU A 120 8.76 15.90 18.04
C GLU A 120 8.04 16.16 16.70
N LEU A 121 7.01 17.01 16.70
CA LEU A 121 6.29 17.40 15.48
C LEU A 121 7.17 18.14 14.46
N LYS A 122 8.04 19.04 14.92
CA LYS A 122 8.98 19.74 14.02
C LYS A 122 10.08 18.81 13.53
N LEU A 123 10.46 17.79 14.31
CA LEU A 123 11.38 16.77 13.84
C LEU A 123 10.79 16.03 12.64
N LEU A 124 9.55 15.55 12.74
CA LEU A 124 8.84 14.88 11.64
C LEU A 124 8.75 15.75 10.39
N GLN A 125 8.37 17.02 10.55
CA GLN A 125 8.31 17.98 9.44
C GLN A 125 9.69 18.19 8.78
N THR A 126 10.74 18.30 9.59
CA THR A 126 12.12 18.50 9.11
C THR A 126 12.62 17.29 8.35
N VAL A 127 12.40 16.08 8.88
CA VAL A 127 12.77 14.83 8.20
C VAL A 127 12.01 14.70 6.88
N LEU A 128 10.69 14.93 6.89
CA LEU A 128 9.88 14.84 5.69
C LEU A 128 10.34 15.85 4.63
N LEU A 129 10.63 17.09 5.01
CA LEU A 129 11.13 18.12 4.09
C LEU A 129 12.49 17.72 3.49
N LEU A 130 13.41 17.21 4.31
CA LEU A 130 14.71 16.74 3.86
C LEU A 130 14.55 15.62 2.83
N LEU A 131 13.69 14.63 3.11
CA LEU A 131 13.47 13.47 2.25
C LEU A 131 12.57 13.74 1.05
N THR A 132 11.80 14.82 1.01
CA THR A 132 10.98 15.17 -0.17
C THR A 132 11.71 16.13 -1.11
N THR A 133 12.50 17.05 -0.56
CA THR A 133 13.16 18.11 -1.34
C THR A 133 14.57 17.72 -1.79
N ASN A 134 15.32 16.98 -0.97
CA ASN A 134 16.74 16.72 -1.24
C ASN A 134 17.00 15.25 -1.53
N THR A 135 17.44 14.93 -2.74
CA THR A 135 17.78 13.54 -3.12
C THR A 135 19.19 13.10 -2.71
N VAL A 136 19.84 13.81 -1.78
CA VAL A 136 21.23 13.55 -1.37
C VAL A 136 21.34 12.49 -0.26
N VAL A 137 20.23 12.15 0.40
CA VAL A 137 20.22 11.22 1.53
C VAL A 137 20.07 9.78 1.02
N HIS A 138 21.08 8.95 1.28
CA HIS A 138 21.16 7.56 0.87
C HIS A 138 21.62 6.64 2.01
N HIS A 139 21.42 5.31 1.84
CA HIS A 139 22.00 4.26 2.69
C HIS A 139 21.73 4.46 4.19
N GLU A 140 22.78 4.50 5.03
CA GLU A 140 22.65 4.54 6.49
C GLU A 140 21.95 5.81 6.99
N ALA A 141 22.20 6.95 6.35
CA ALA A 141 21.54 8.21 6.72
C ALA A 141 20.03 8.14 6.45
N LEU A 142 19.63 7.54 5.32
CA LEU A 142 18.22 7.33 5.00
C LEU A 142 17.55 6.37 5.99
N SER A 143 18.22 5.26 6.32
CA SER A 143 17.73 4.33 7.35
C SER A 143 17.48 5.03 8.67
N LYS A 144 18.45 5.79 9.20
CA LYS A 144 18.29 6.54 10.47
C LYS A 144 17.11 7.50 10.42
N ALA A 145 16.92 8.20 9.31
CA ALA A 145 15.79 9.11 9.13
C ALA A 145 14.44 8.37 9.16
N ILE A 146 14.34 7.21 8.52
CA ILE A 146 13.13 6.36 8.53
C ILE A 146 12.86 5.84 9.94
N VAL A 147 13.89 5.30 10.61
CA VAL A 147 13.77 4.77 11.98
C VAL A 147 13.34 5.87 12.94
N LEU A 148 13.81 7.10 12.79
CA LEU A 148 13.35 8.25 13.56
C LEU A 148 11.84 8.44 13.41
N CYS A 149 11.32 8.47 12.17
CA CYS A 149 9.88 8.60 11.93
C CYS A 149 9.07 7.46 12.55
N PHE A 150 9.55 6.22 12.46
CA PHE A 150 8.88 5.09 13.08
C PHE A 150 8.93 5.13 14.61
N ARG A 151 10.05 5.52 15.22
CA ARG A 151 10.13 5.64 16.69
C ARG A 151 9.18 6.71 17.21
N LEU A 152 9.04 7.82 16.49
CA LEU A 152 8.04 8.85 16.80
C LEU A 152 6.59 8.37 16.58
N HIS A 153 6.36 7.31 15.79
CA HIS A 153 5.03 6.71 15.69
C HIS A 153 4.63 5.94 16.96
N PHE A 154 5.59 5.50 17.78
CA PHE A 154 5.31 4.78 19.03
C PHE A 154 5.33 5.69 20.28
N THR A 155 5.26 7.02 20.09
CA THR A 155 5.13 7.97 21.20
C THR A 155 3.74 7.92 21.81
N LYS A 156 3.64 8.31 23.09
CA LYS A 156 2.37 8.38 23.83
C LYS A 156 1.47 9.51 23.36
N ASP A 157 2.03 10.55 22.73
CA ASP A 157 1.24 11.66 22.20
C ASP A 157 0.54 11.26 20.89
N ASN A 158 -0.80 11.33 20.88
CA ASN A 158 -1.63 10.92 19.75
C ASN A 158 -1.43 11.81 18.51
N ILE A 159 -1.17 13.11 18.70
CA ILE A 159 -0.98 14.04 17.59
C ILE A 159 0.33 13.69 16.87
N THR A 160 1.41 13.51 17.63
CA THR A 160 2.71 13.08 17.13
C THR A 160 2.65 11.70 16.50
N ASN A 161 1.99 10.74 17.15
CA ASN A 161 1.81 9.37 16.64
C ASN A 161 1.12 9.36 15.26
N ASN A 162 -0.01 10.06 15.12
CA ASN A 162 -0.75 10.14 13.85
C ASN A 162 0.04 10.88 12.76
N THR A 163 0.72 11.96 13.14
CA THR A 163 1.58 12.72 12.21
C THR A 163 2.76 11.89 11.74
N ALA A 164 3.35 11.09 12.64
CA ALA A 164 4.43 10.16 12.33
C ALA A 164 3.96 9.06 11.39
N ALA A 165 2.78 8.47 11.62
CA ALA A 165 2.20 7.47 10.73
C ALA A 165 2.03 8.01 9.29
N ALA A 166 1.49 9.22 9.15
CA ALA A 166 1.37 9.89 7.85
C ALA A 166 2.74 10.18 7.22
N THR A 167 3.71 10.62 8.03
CA THR A 167 5.08 10.88 7.58
C THR A 167 5.76 9.61 7.07
N VAL A 168 5.63 8.49 7.78
CA VAL A 168 6.18 7.19 7.37
C VAL A 168 5.58 6.75 6.04
N ARG A 169 4.25 6.81 5.87
CA ARG A 169 3.59 6.48 4.59
C ARG A 169 4.15 7.33 3.44
N GLN A 170 4.29 8.63 3.67
CA GLN A 170 4.84 9.53 2.65
C GLN A 170 6.31 9.22 2.35
N VAL A 171 7.14 8.98 3.36
CA VAL A 171 8.56 8.66 3.19
C VAL A 171 8.74 7.35 2.42
N VAL A 172 7.97 6.31 2.73
CA VAL A 172 7.98 5.04 1.98
C VAL A 172 7.64 5.30 0.51
N THR A 173 6.56 6.05 0.24
CA THR A 173 6.15 6.41 -1.13
C THR A 173 7.26 7.14 -1.87
N VAL A 174 7.86 8.16 -1.26
CA VAL A 174 8.92 8.99 -1.85
C VAL A 174 10.17 8.15 -2.18
N ILE A 175 10.52 7.16 -1.36
CA ILE A 175 11.67 6.29 -1.64
C ILE A 175 11.44 5.45 -2.90
N PHE A 176 10.23 4.94 -3.09
CA PHE A 176 9.88 4.20 -4.30
C PHE A 176 9.77 5.12 -5.53
N GLU A 177 9.21 6.32 -5.40
CA GLU A 177 9.20 7.33 -6.47
C GLU A 177 10.62 7.70 -6.92
N ARG A 178 11.55 7.86 -5.97
CA ARG A 178 12.97 8.14 -6.25
C ARG A 178 13.65 7.03 -7.04
N MET A 179 13.31 5.77 -6.76
CA MET A 179 13.78 4.63 -7.54
C MET A 179 13.19 4.67 -8.96
N VAL A 180 11.88 4.83 -9.09
CA VAL A 180 11.22 4.87 -10.41
C VAL A 180 11.81 5.99 -11.28
N ALA A 181 12.07 7.16 -10.69
CA ALA A 181 12.74 8.26 -11.39
C ALA A 181 14.18 7.90 -11.81
N GLU A 182 14.93 7.14 -11.00
CA GLU A 182 16.27 6.63 -11.35
C GLU A 182 16.20 5.61 -12.50
N ASP A 183 15.19 4.74 -12.49
CA ASP A 183 14.90 3.79 -13.57
C ASP A 183 14.60 4.47 -14.89
N ASP A 184 13.73 5.48 -14.88
CA ASP A 184 13.34 6.18 -16.10
C ASP A 184 14.49 7.01 -16.68
N GLN A 185 15.27 7.69 -15.83
CA GLN A 185 16.48 8.38 -16.28
C GLN A 185 17.49 7.42 -16.92
N HIS A 186 17.61 6.21 -16.39
CA HIS A 186 18.50 5.20 -16.95
C HIS A 186 17.96 4.59 -18.24
N LYS A 187 16.65 4.37 -18.37
CA LYS A 187 16.04 3.94 -19.65
C LYS A 187 16.25 4.97 -20.76
N VAL A 188 16.19 6.26 -20.42
CA VAL A 188 16.43 7.37 -21.36
C VAL A 188 17.92 7.51 -21.72
N ARG A 189 18.84 7.31 -20.78
CA ARG A 189 20.30 7.34 -21.05
C ARG A 189 20.86 6.04 -21.63
N GLY A 190 20.17 4.91 -21.47
CA GLY A 190 20.69 3.55 -21.62
C GLY A 190 20.31 2.82 -22.90
N GLN A 191 20.29 3.49 -24.06
CA GLN A 191 20.44 2.82 -25.36
C GLN A 191 21.93 2.54 -25.71
N GLY A 192 22.88 2.82 -24.80
CA GLY A 192 24.30 2.50 -24.96
C GLY A 192 24.81 1.60 -23.82
N SER A 193 25.01 0.31 -24.14
CA SER A 193 25.92 -0.66 -23.52
C SER A 193 26.30 -0.51 -22.03
N VAL A 194 25.84 -1.44 -21.19
CA VAL A 194 26.64 -1.88 -20.01
C VAL A 194 26.60 -3.41 -19.92
N GLU A 195 27.78 -3.97 -20.14
CA GLU A 195 28.17 -5.37 -19.99
C GLU A 195 27.99 -5.82 -18.52
N PRO A 196 27.39 -7.00 -18.24
CA PRO A 196 27.28 -7.47 -16.86
C PRO A 196 28.67 -7.87 -16.32
N PRO A 197 29.07 -7.43 -15.11
CA PRO A 197 30.38 -7.75 -14.54
C PRO A 197 30.56 -9.26 -14.27
N PRO A 198 31.81 -9.77 -14.30
CA PRO A 198 32.12 -11.19 -14.32
C PRO A 198 31.79 -11.92 -13.02
N VAL A 199 31.41 -13.19 -13.19
CA VAL A 199 30.78 -14.09 -12.21
C VAL A 199 31.80 -14.69 -11.23
N LEU A 200 31.59 -14.55 -9.92
CA LEU A 200 32.27 -15.34 -8.88
C LEU A 200 31.39 -15.56 -7.63
N GLY A 201 31.12 -16.84 -7.28
CA GLY A 201 30.59 -17.38 -6.01
C GLY A 201 29.27 -16.89 -5.35
N ASN A 202 28.35 -17.84 -5.10
CA ASN A 202 27.28 -17.94 -4.06
C ASN A 202 26.03 -17.02 -4.06
N SER A 203 24.85 -17.66 -4.00
CA SER A 203 23.54 -17.15 -4.49
C SER A 203 22.59 -16.43 -3.51
N ASN A 204 22.94 -16.18 -2.23
CA ASN A 204 22.01 -15.51 -1.29
C ASN A 204 22.38 -14.07 -0.91
N ARG A 205 23.54 -13.56 -1.33
CA ARG A 205 23.96 -12.15 -1.13
C ARG A 205 23.96 -11.32 -2.42
N ARG A 206 23.58 -11.91 -3.55
CA ARG A 206 23.72 -11.33 -4.90
C ARG A 206 22.54 -10.47 -5.37
N SER A 207 21.38 -10.56 -4.75
CA SER A 207 20.18 -9.81 -5.20
C SER A 207 20.19 -8.32 -4.83
N SER A 208 21.23 -7.80 -4.18
CA SER A 208 21.32 -6.37 -3.85
C SER A 208 22.55 -5.66 -4.42
N SER A 209 23.48 -6.39 -5.04
CA SER A 209 24.71 -5.82 -5.61
C SER A 209 24.57 -5.36 -7.06
N SER A 210 23.56 -5.86 -7.79
CA SER A 210 23.17 -5.37 -9.14
C SER A 210 22.30 -4.11 -9.07
N LEU A 211 21.67 -3.86 -7.93
CA LEU A 211 20.74 -2.75 -7.76
C LEU A 211 21.49 -1.43 -7.64
N ARG A 212 20.96 -0.41 -8.31
CA ARG A 212 21.42 0.97 -8.21
C ARG A 212 21.17 1.54 -6.80
N PRO A 213 21.82 2.64 -6.40
CA PRO A 213 21.76 3.12 -5.02
C PRO A 213 20.33 3.34 -4.50
N ARG A 214 19.45 4.01 -5.26
CA ARG A 214 18.06 4.25 -4.83
C ARG A 214 17.22 2.98 -4.90
N ALA A 215 17.48 2.12 -5.89
CA ALA A 215 16.85 0.81 -5.97
C ALA A 215 17.21 -0.08 -4.77
N LYS A 216 18.46 -0.04 -4.33
CA LYS A 216 18.96 -0.76 -3.16
C LYS A 216 18.33 -0.23 -1.86
N ASP A 217 18.20 1.08 -1.71
CA ASP A 217 17.53 1.68 -0.55
C ASP A 217 16.08 1.19 -0.42
N ALA A 218 15.30 1.21 -1.51
CA ALA A 218 13.91 0.73 -1.44
C ALA A 218 13.82 -0.80 -1.29
N TYR A 219 14.76 -1.56 -1.84
CA TYR A 219 14.83 -3.02 -1.66
C TYR A 219 15.05 -3.36 -0.18
N MET A 220 16.03 -2.71 0.46
CA MET A 220 16.34 -2.92 1.88
C MET A 220 15.16 -2.49 2.77
N LEU A 221 14.50 -1.37 2.44
CA LEU A 221 13.29 -0.92 3.11
C LEU A 221 12.18 -1.97 3.04
N PHE A 222 11.83 -2.42 1.83
CA PHE A 222 10.74 -3.36 1.64
C PHE A 222 11.00 -4.72 2.29
N GLN A 223 12.26 -5.19 2.21
CA GLN A 223 12.69 -6.41 2.89
C GLN A 223 12.50 -6.29 4.40
N ASP A 224 12.93 -5.18 5.01
CA ASP A 224 12.79 -4.97 6.46
C ASP A 224 11.34 -4.75 6.89
N LEU A 225 10.49 -4.13 6.05
CA LEU A 225 9.05 -4.08 6.31
C LEU A 225 8.46 -5.50 6.42
N CYS A 226 8.85 -6.41 5.53
CA CYS A 226 8.42 -7.81 5.61
C CYS A 226 8.90 -8.49 6.90
N GLN A 227 10.16 -8.26 7.30
CA GLN A 227 10.74 -8.82 8.53
C GLN A 227 10.02 -8.30 9.77
N LEU A 228 9.80 -6.99 9.85
CA LEU A 228 9.13 -6.35 10.98
C LEU A 228 7.67 -6.82 11.10
N VAL A 229 6.94 -7.00 9.99
CA VAL A 229 5.58 -7.61 10.03
C VAL A 229 5.64 -9.05 10.53
N ASN A 230 6.69 -9.80 10.18
CA ASN A 230 6.92 -11.15 10.67
C ASN A 230 7.38 -11.22 12.13
N ALA A 231 7.59 -10.07 12.78
CA ALA A 231 8.22 -9.93 14.11
C ALA A 231 9.68 -10.43 14.16
N ASP A 232 10.39 -10.38 13.03
CA ASP A 232 11.82 -10.62 12.95
C ASP A 232 12.61 -9.31 12.99
N ALA A 233 13.88 -9.38 13.40
CA ALA A 233 14.75 -8.21 13.45
C ALA A 233 15.05 -7.67 12.02
N PRO A 234 14.99 -6.34 11.81
CA PRO A 234 15.36 -5.73 10.53
C PRO A 234 16.88 -5.74 10.33
N TYR A 235 17.33 -5.75 9.08
CA TYR A 235 18.75 -5.73 8.73
C TYR A 235 19.31 -4.32 8.55
N TRP A 236 18.50 -3.41 8.01
CA TRP A 236 18.87 -2.06 7.62
C TRP A 236 18.27 -1.00 8.54
N LEU A 237 17.02 -1.16 8.97
CA LEU A 237 16.30 -0.28 9.92
C LEU A 237 16.76 -0.51 11.38
N VAL A 238 18.06 -0.36 11.62
CA VAL A 238 18.69 -0.58 12.93
C VAL A 238 18.11 0.39 13.98
N GLY A 239 17.67 -0.14 15.12
CA GLY A 239 17.05 0.62 16.20
C GLY A 239 15.53 0.55 16.24
N MET A 240 14.91 -0.12 15.28
CA MET A 240 13.52 -0.57 15.35
C MET A 240 13.42 -1.87 16.16
N THR A 241 12.57 -1.86 17.17
CA THR A 241 12.32 -3.03 18.03
C THR A 241 10.97 -3.67 17.76
N GLU A 242 9.95 -2.86 17.49
CA GLU A 242 8.58 -3.34 17.32
C GLU A 242 7.85 -2.54 16.24
N MET A 243 6.99 -3.22 15.50
CA MET A 243 6.06 -2.61 14.56
C MET A 243 4.71 -3.31 14.67
N THR A 244 3.61 -2.55 14.68
CA THR A 244 2.28 -3.16 14.63
C THR A 244 2.06 -3.82 13.27
N ARG A 245 1.61 -5.08 13.29
CA ARG A 245 1.33 -5.84 12.05
C ARG A 245 0.32 -5.13 11.15
N THR A 246 -0.65 -4.44 11.74
CA THR A 246 -1.66 -3.66 11.00
C THR A 246 -1.02 -2.54 10.18
N PHE A 247 -0.15 -1.74 10.80
CA PHE A 247 0.51 -0.65 10.10
C PHE A 247 1.49 -1.17 9.03
N GLY A 248 2.27 -2.20 9.35
CA GLY A 248 3.18 -2.79 8.37
C GLY A 248 2.48 -3.41 7.16
N LEU A 249 1.38 -4.14 7.37
CA LEU A 249 0.58 -4.69 6.27
C LEU A 249 -0.05 -3.59 5.40
N GLU A 250 -0.43 -2.45 5.99
CA GLU A 250 -0.93 -1.28 5.25
C GLU A 250 0.17 -0.67 4.37
N LEU A 251 1.40 -0.54 4.89
CA LEU A 251 2.55 -0.09 4.11
C LEU A 251 2.88 -1.07 2.97
N LEU A 252 2.86 -2.38 3.24
CA LEU A 252 3.07 -3.40 2.22
C LEU A 252 1.99 -3.32 1.12
N GLU A 253 0.72 -3.19 1.51
CA GLU A 253 -0.39 -3.05 0.57
C GLU A 253 -0.21 -1.81 -0.33
N SER A 254 0.07 -0.63 0.25
CA SER A 254 0.26 0.61 -0.51
C SER A 254 1.41 0.47 -1.50
N VAL A 255 2.58 0.00 -1.07
CA VAL A 255 3.74 -0.17 -1.97
C VAL A 255 3.44 -1.13 -3.12
N LEU A 256 2.79 -2.27 -2.83
CA LEU A 256 2.45 -3.28 -3.83
C LEU A 256 1.40 -2.78 -4.83
N ASN A 257 0.46 -1.94 -4.37
CA ASN A 257 -0.60 -1.40 -5.21
C ASN A 257 -0.15 -0.21 -6.06
N ASP A 258 0.69 0.66 -5.50
CA ASP A 258 1.06 1.95 -6.10
C ASP A 258 2.29 1.81 -7.03
N PHE A 259 3.17 0.83 -6.77
CA PHE A 259 4.39 0.60 -7.55
C PHE A 259 4.51 -0.81 -8.16
N PRO A 260 3.49 -1.37 -8.83
CA PRO A 260 3.56 -2.73 -9.37
C PRO A 260 4.65 -2.89 -10.44
N GLY A 261 4.96 -1.83 -11.17
CA GLY A 261 6.03 -1.83 -12.18
C GLY A 261 7.41 -2.16 -11.61
N VAL A 262 7.71 -1.73 -10.37
CA VAL A 262 8.99 -2.00 -9.70
C VAL A 262 9.18 -3.51 -9.51
N PHE A 263 8.15 -4.19 -9.00
CA PHE A 263 8.23 -5.62 -8.71
C PHE A 263 8.24 -6.50 -9.97
N LEU A 264 7.61 -6.04 -11.05
CA LEU A 264 7.57 -6.76 -12.34
C LEU A 264 8.84 -6.56 -13.18
N GLN A 265 9.52 -5.41 -13.06
CA GLN A 265 10.70 -5.08 -13.86
C GLN A 265 12.00 -5.58 -13.22
N HIS A 266 12.09 -5.56 -11.89
CA HIS A 266 13.31 -5.95 -11.16
C HIS A 266 13.19 -7.38 -10.63
N PRO A 267 14.06 -8.32 -11.05
CA PRO A 267 14.00 -9.72 -10.62
C PRO A 267 14.20 -9.89 -9.11
N GLU A 268 14.93 -8.97 -8.47
CA GLU A 268 15.22 -9.02 -7.05
C GLU A 268 13.98 -8.69 -6.21
N PHE A 269 13.14 -7.76 -6.67
CA PHE A 269 11.83 -7.49 -6.07
C PHE A 269 10.83 -8.62 -6.35
N SER A 270 10.84 -9.18 -7.55
CA SER A 270 10.07 -10.39 -7.88
C SER A 270 10.40 -11.56 -6.95
N PHE A 271 11.67 -11.73 -6.60
CA PHE A 271 12.12 -12.75 -5.65
C PHE A 271 11.62 -12.48 -4.22
N LEU A 272 11.63 -11.22 -3.76
CA LEU A 272 11.06 -10.85 -2.46
C LEU A 272 9.56 -11.18 -2.37
N LEU A 273 8.80 -11.00 -3.46
CA LEU A 273 7.39 -11.41 -3.48
C LEU A 273 7.23 -12.90 -3.18
N LYS A 274 8.00 -13.74 -3.88
CA LYS A 274 7.92 -15.22 -3.77
C LYS A 274 8.43 -15.75 -2.44
N GLU A 275 9.58 -15.27 -1.97
CA GLU A 275 10.28 -15.87 -0.83
C GLU A 275 9.91 -15.23 0.52
N ARG A 276 9.38 -14.00 0.51
CA ARG A 276 9.07 -13.25 1.75
C ARG A 276 7.60 -12.90 1.85
N VAL A 277 7.05 -12.19 0.87
CA VAL A 277 5.66 -11.68 0.96
C VAL A 277 4.65 -12.83 0.94
N CYS A 278 4.74 -13.75 -0.02
CA CYS A 278 3.78 -14.85 -0.12
C CYS A 278 3.80 -15.77 1.12
N PRO A 279 4.97 -16.27 1.60
CA PRO A 279 5.04 -17.06 2.82
C PRO A 279 4.56 -16.30 4.06
N LEU A 280 4.87 -15.00 4.17
CA LEU A 280 4.39 -14.15 5.26
C LEU A 280 2.86 -14.09 5.29
N VAL A 281 2.23 -13.81 4.16
CA VAL A 281 0.76 -13.74 4.05
C VAL A 281 0.12 -15.09 4.40
N ILE A 282 0.65 -16.20 3.88
CA ILE A 282 0.17 -17.56 4.19
C ILE A 282 0.30 -17.85 5.70
N LYS A 283 1.46 -17.52 6.30
CA LYS A 283 1.72 -17.71 7.73
C LYS A 283 0.72 -16.91 8.58
N LEU A 284 0.46 -15.65 8.25
CA LEU A 284 -0.46 -14.79 8.99
C LEU A 284 -1.93 -15.21 8.81
N PHE A 285 -2.29 -15.89 7.72
CA PHE A 285 -3.61 -16.51 7.56
C PHE A 285 -3.77 -17.85 8.30
N SER A 286 -2.68 -18.51 8.70
CA SER A 286 -2.71 -19.86 9.32
C SER A 286 -3.68 -19.99 10.51
N PRO A 287 -3.76 -19.04 11.47
CA PRO A 287 -4.75 -19.11 12.56
C PRO A 287 -6.19 -19.10 12.04
N ASN A 288 -6.47 -18.32 10.99
CA ASN A 288 -7.79 -18.20 10.38
C ASN A 288 -8.23 -19.45 9.65
N ILE A 289 -7.29 -20.20 9.06
CA ILE A 289 -7.58 -21.47 8.38
C ILE A 289 -8.02 -22.50 9.42
N LYS A 290 -7.32 -22.58 10.55
CA LYS A 290 -7.56 -23.58 11.61
C LYS A 290 -8.77 -23.27 12.48
N PHE A 291 -9.18 -22.01 12.58
CA PHE A 291 -10.32 -21.60 13.39
C PHE A 291 -11.65 -22.12 12.81
N ARG A 292 -12.42 -22.84 13.63
CA ARG A 292 -13.80 -23.27 13.36
C ARG A 292 -14.72 -22.74 14.46
N GLN A 293 -15.77 -22.03 14.08
CA GLN A 293 -16.75 -21.51 15.02
C GLN A 293 -17.66 -22.66 15.49
N GLY A 294 -17.72 -22.91 16.81
CA GLY A 294 -18.68 -23.86 17.40
C GLY A 294 -18.13 -25.20 17.89
N LEU A 295 -16.83 -25.48 17.77
CA LEU A 295 -16.19 -26.64 18.41
C LEU A 295 -15.23 -26.17 19.50
N ALA A 296 -15.65 -26.29 20.77
CA ALA A 296 -14.70 -26.39 21.87
C ALA A 296 -13.99 -27.75 21.74
N ALA A 297 -12.94 -27.79 20.91
CA ALA A 297 -12.10 -28.98 20.83
C ALA A 297 -11.31 -29.12 22.15
N PRO A 298 -11.18 -30.33 22.72
CA PRO A 298 -10.34 -30.60 23.89
C PRO A 298 -8.86 -30.66 23.46
N SER A 299 -8.35 -29.58 22.86
CA SER A 299 -6.95 -29.44 22.51
C SER A 299 -6.27 -28.56 23.56
N PRO A 300 -5.10 -28.94 24.11
CA PRO A 300 -4.40 -28.16 25.13
C PRO A 300 -3.77 -26.86 24.61
N ALA A 301 -3.89 -26.56 23.31
CA ALA A 301 -3.40 -25.31 22.72
C ALA A 301 -4.56 -24.31 22.52
N PRO A 302 -4.47 -23.07 23.04
CA PRO A 302 -5.48 -22.05 22.78
C PRO A 302 -5.53 -21.78 21.27
N VAL A 303 -6.69 -22.03 20.65
CA VAL A 303 -6.92 -21.69 19.24
C VAL A 303 -7.02 -20.17 19.16
N GLU A 304 -5.96 -19.51 18.68
CA GLU A 304 -5.94 -18.05 18.49
C GLU A 304 -7.10 -17.63 17.58
N LYS A 305 -7.97 -16.77 18.11
CA LYS A 305 -9.12 -16.24 17.38
C LYS A 305 -8.62 -15.35 16.21
N PRO A 306 -9.22 -15.44 15.02
CA PRO A 306 -9.05 -14.49 13.93
C PRO A 306 -9.08 -13.03 14.39
N TYR A 307 -7.97 -12.31 14.22
CA TYR A 307 -7.89 -10.89 14.56
C TYR A 307 -8.34 -10.04 13.38
N PHE A 308 -9.51 -9.42 13.51
CA PHE A 308 -10.21 -8.70 12.43
C PHE A 308 -9.31 -7.69 11.68
N PRO A 309 -8.60 -6.76 12.35
CA PRO A 309 -7.83 -5.72 11.65
C PRO A 309 -6.68 -6.26 10.79
N ILE A 310 -6.07 -7.38 11.21
CA ILE A 310 -5.02 -8.06 10.43
C ILE A 310 -5.64 -8.79 9.24
N CYS A 311 -6.74 -9.53 9.45
CA CYS A 311 -7.38 -10.31 8.40
C CYS A 311 -7.85 -9.43 7.23
N MET A 312 -8.47 -8.29 7.52
CA MET A 312 -8.95 -7.38 6.47
C MET A 312 -7.80 -6.83 5.63
N ARG A 313 -6.68 -6.47 6.27
CA ARG A 313 -5.46 -6.03 5.58
C ARG A 313 -4.83 -7.13 4.75
N LEU A 314 -4.77 -8.36 5.27
CA LEU A 314 -4.27 -9.51 4.52
C LEU A 314 -5.13 -9.82 3.28
N LEU A 315 -6.47 -9.74 3.39
CA LEU A 315 -7.38 -9.94 2.25
C LEU A 315 -7.15 -8.88 1.16
N ARG A 316 -6.87 -7.63 1.55
CA ARG A 316 -6.49 -6.56 0.62
C ARG A 316 -5.14 -6.82 -0.04
N VAL A 317 -4.11 -7.20 0.73
CA VAL A 317 -2.80 -7.60 0.18
C VAL A 317 -2.95 -8.74 -0.82
N VAL A 318 -3.72 -9.79 -0.50
CA VAL A 318 -4.00 -10.90 -1.42
C VAL A 318 -4.68 -10.42 -2.70
N SER A 319 -5.68 -9.52 -2.57
CA SER A 319 -6.37 -8.95 -3.73
C SER A 319 -5.40 -8.19 -4.64
N VAL A 320 -4.47 -7.41 -4.07
CA VAL A 320 -3.41 -6.70 -4.81
C VAL A 320 -2.45 -7.69 -5.47
N LEU A 321 -2.03 -8.75 -4.75
CA LEU A 321 -1.13 -9.79 -5.26
C LEU A 321 -1.71 -10.49 -6.50
N ILE A 322 -2.96 -10.92 -6.41
CA ILE A 322 -3.65 -11.60 -7.52
C ILE A 322 -3.91 -10.62 -8.67
N LYS A 323 -4.26 -9.37 -8.39
CA LYS A 323 -4.58 -8.39 -9.43
C LYS A 323 -3.37 -8.01 -10.28
N HIS A 324 -2.25 -7.65 -9.65
CA HIS A 324 -1.11 -7.06 -10.35
C HIS A 324 0.01 -8.07 -10.68
N PHE A 325 0.14 -9.15 -9.89
CA PHE A 325 1.30 -10.05 -9.98
C PHE A 325 0.94 -11.49 -10.36
N TYR A 326 -0.27 -11.73 -10.88
CA TYR A 326 -0.73 -13.06 -11.28
C TYR A 326 0.25 -13.81 -12.19
N SER A 327 0.75 -13.14 -13.22
CA SER A 327 1.66 -13.75 -14.21
C SER A 327 2.99 -14.21 -13.60
N LEU A 328 3.41 -13.60 -12.49
CA LEU A 328 4.65 -13.93 -11.78
C LEU A 328 4.44 -15.01 -10.72
N LEU A 329 3.28 -14.98 -10.05
CA LEU A 329 2.94 -15.74 -8.84
C LEU A 329 1.85 -16.79 -9.08
N VAL A 330 1.90 -17.50 -10.22
CA VAL A 330 0.83 -18.43 -10.63
C VAL A 330 0.57 -19.51 -9.56
N THR A 331 1.61 -20.07 -8.97
CA THR A 331 1.50 -21.11 -7.92
C THR A 331 0.97 -20.56 -6.60
N GLU A 332 1.43 -19.40 -6.18
CA GLU A 332 1.05 -18.76 -4.92
C GLU A 332 -0.37 -18.20 -5.01
N CYS A 333 -0.77 -17.67 -6.17
CA CYS A 333 -2.14 -17.25 -6.45
C CYS A 333 -3.12 -18.42 -6.40
N GLU A 334 -2.73 -19.63 -6.83
CA GLU A 334 -3.56 -20.84 -6.68
C GLU A 334 -3.88 -21.11 -5.20
N ILE A 335 -2.88 -20.99 -4.33
CA ILE A 335 -3.03 -21.14 -2.87
C ILE A 335 -3.95 -20.04 -2.34
N PHE A 336 -3.72 -18.77 -2.71
CA PHE A 336 -4.54 -17.65 -2.23
C PHE A 336 -6.00 -17.74 -2.67
N LEU A 337 -6.26 -18.09 -3.92
CA LEU A 337 -7.62 -18.28 -4.43
C LEU A 337 -8.32 -19.43 -3.72
N SER A 338 -7.62 -20.53 -3.49
CA SER A 338 -8.14 -21.67 -2.72
C SER A 338 -8.43 -21.31 -1.25
N LEU A 339 -7.62 -20.42 -0.66
CA LEU A 339 -7.85 -19.89 0.68
C LEU A 339 -9.08 -19.00 0.75
N LEU A 340 -9.27 -18.09 -0.21
CA LEU A 340 -10.45 -17.23 -0.30
C LEU A 340 -11.73 -18.07 -0.40
N VAL A 341 -11.71 -19.14 -1.20
CA VAL A 341 -12.82 -20.11 -1.32
C VAL A 341 -13.11 -20.78 0.03
N LYS A 342 -12.09 -21.26 0.74
CA LYS A 342 -12.27 -21.87 2.08
C LYS A 342 -12.80 -20.90 3.13
N PHE A 343 -12.58 -19.60 2.99
CA PHE A 343 -13.14 -18.61 3.90
C PHE A 343 -14.66 -18.38 3.73
N LEU A 344 -15.27 -18.94 2.67
CA LEU A 344 -16.72 -18.92 2.49
C LEU A 344 -17.47 -19.98 3.30
N ASP A 345 -16.75 -20.96 3.86
CA ASP A 345 -17.32 -22.06 4.64
C ASP A 345 -18.19 -21.56 5.80
N GLY A 346 -19.27 -22.30 6.08
CA GLY A 346 -20.26 -21.94 7.11
C GLY A 346 -19.71 -21.91 8.54
N GLU A 347 -18.59 -22.59 8.79
CA GLU A 347 -17.91 -22.63 10.10
C GLU A 347 -17.10 -21.36 10.40
N LYS A 348 -16.96 -20.44 9.44
CA LYS A 348 -16.19 -19.20 9.60
C LYS A 348 -17.06 -18.05 10.10
N PRO A 349 -16.49 -17.09 10.85
CA PRO A 349 -17.21 -15.89 11.26
C PRO A 349 -17.82 -15.14 10.08
N GLN A 350 -19.04 -14.64 10.25
CA GLN A 350 -19.79 -13.94 9.20
C GLN A 350 -19.01 -12.78 8.57
N TRP A 351 -18.20 -12.06 9.36
CA TRP A 351 -17.34 -10.98 8.86
C TRP A 351 -16.20 -11.44 7.98
N LEU A 352 -15.63 -12.60 8.27
CA LEU A 352 -14.58 -13.18 7.44
C LEU A 352 -15.18 -13.66 6.12
N ARG A 353 -16.35 -14.31 6.19
CA ARG A 353 -17.12 -14.72 5.01
C ARG A 353 -17.46 -13.52 4.12
N ALA A 354 -17.97 -12.44 4.70
CA ALA A 354 -18.30 -11.22 3.96
C ALA A 354 -17.06 -10.59 3.30
N GLY A 355 -15.94 -10.44 4.02
CA GLY A 355 -14.69 -9.93 3.46
C GLY A 355 -14.11 -10.82 2.35
N ALA A 356 -14.25 -12.14 2.46
CA ALA A 356 -13.84 -13.09 1.43
C ALA A 356 -14.72 -12.96 0.17
N VAL A 357 -16.05 -12.86 0.31
CA VAL A 357 -16.96 -12.61 -0.82
C VAL A 357 -16.64 -11.28 -1.51
N GLU A 358 -16.38 -10.21 -0.76
CA GLU A 358 -15.97 -8.91 -1.34
C GLU A 358 -14.66 -9.03 -2.13
N SER A 359 -13.69 -9.78 -1.59
CA SER A 359 -12.40 -10.03 -2.26
C SER A 359 -12.62 -10.80 -3.57
N ILE A 360 -13.44 -11.85 -3.55
CA ILE A 360 -13.78 -12.66 -4.72
C ILE A 360 -14.54 -11.80 -5.76
N HIS A 361 -15.50 -10.97 -5.34
CA HIS A 361 -16.24 -10.08 -6.25
C HIS A 361 -15.31 -9.15 -7.01
N ARG A 362 -14.31 -8.54 -6.33
CA ARG A 362 -13.28 -7.69 -6.96
C ARG A 362 -12.48 -8.41 -8.04
N LEU A 363 -12.27 -9.72 -7.89
CA LEU A 363 -11.60 -10.56 -8.89
C LEU A 363 -12.56 -10.94 -10.04
N CYS A 364 -13.82 -11.26 -9.72
CA CYS A 364 -14.85 -11.63 -10.72
C CYS A 364 -15.22 -10.50 -11.68
N VAL A 365 -15.11 -9.24 -11.24
CA VAL A 365 -15.36 -8.07 -12.11
C VAL A 365 -14.29 -7.90 -13.20
N GLN A 366 -13.16 -8.62 -13.12
CA GLN A 366 -12.03 -8.48 -14.05
C GLN A 366 -11.97 -9.65 -15.04
N PRO A 367 -12.41 -9.49 -16.31
CA PRO A 367 -12.50 -10.63 -17.24
C PRO A 367 -11.14 -11.24 -17.59
N HIS A 368 -10.08 -10.43 -17.61
CA HIS A 368 -8.72 -10.90 -17.90
C HIS A 368 -8.18 -11.86 -16.83
N LEU A 369 -8.50 -11.64 -15.54
CA LEU A 369 -8.14 -12.56 -14.47
C LEU A 369 -8.92 -13.86 -14.58
N LEU A 370 -10.23 -13.80 -14.84
CA LEU A 370 -11.06 -14.99 -15.03
C LEU A 370 -10.54 -15.88 -16.17
N ARG A 371 -10.18 -15.26 -17.31
CA ARG A 371 -9.50 -15.97 -18.42
C ARG A 371 -8.25 -16.68 -17.95
N SER A 372 -7.41 -15.94 -17.22
CA SER A 372 -6.11 -16.43 -16.77
C SER A 372 -6.24 -17.58 -15.77
N PHE A 373 -7.22 -17.53 -14.86
CA PHE A 373 -7.53 -18.62 -13.92
C PHE A 373 -7.93 -19.89 -14.67
N CYS A 374 -8.82 -19.78 -15.65
CA CYS A 374 -9.26 -20.92 -16.45
C CYS A 374 -8.09 -21.53 -17.23
N GLN A 375 -7.28 -20.72 -17.92
CA GLN A 375 -6.16 -21.18 -18.74
C GLN A 375 -5.02 -21.80 -17.91
N SER A 376 -4.71 -21.20 -16.75
CA SER A 376 -3.54 -21.60 -15.97
C SER A 376 -3.81 -22.75 -15.00
N TYR A 377 -5.07 -22.96 -14.61
CA TYR A 377 -5.49 -23.97 -13.63
C TYR A 377 -6.49 -24.97 -14.23
N ASP A 378 -7.71 -24.52 -14.53
CA ASP A 378 -8.82 -25.43 -14.89
C ASP A 378 -8.60 -26.21 -16.19
N MET A 379 -7.89 -25.64 -17.16
CA MET A 379 -7.54 -26.33 -18.41
C MET A 379 -6.41 -27.35 -18.25
N LYS A 380 -5.67 -27.36 -17.13
CA LYS A 380 -4.59 -28.34 -16.89
C LYS A 380 -5.13 -29.60 -16.22
N PRO A 381 -4.76 -30.81 -16.69
CA PRO A 381 -5.37 -32.06 -16.21
C PRO A 381 -5.12 -32.36 -14.73
N HIS A 382 -3.97 -31.99 -14.18
CA HIS A 382 -3.57 -32.29 -12.79
C HIS A 382 -3.52 -31.06 -11.86
N SER A 383 -4.13 -29.95 -12.26
CA SER A 383 -4.19 -28.73 -11.42
C SER A 383 -5.57 -28.57 -10.78
N THR A 384 -5.60 -27.83 -9.66
CA THR A 384 -6.84 -27.47 -8.97
C THR A 384 -7.78 -26.73 -9.91
N LYS A 385 -9.08 -26.98 -9.82
CA LYS A 385 -10.07 -26.35 -10.70
C LYS A 385 -10.57 -25.05 -10.06
N VAL A 386 -9.65 -24.11 -9.87
CA VAL A 386 -9.85 -22.88 -9.11
C VAL A 386 -11.07 -22.09 -9.60
N PHE A 387 -11.24 -21.95 -10.92
CA PHE A 387 -12.37 -21.19 -11.46
C PHE A 387 -13.69 -21.91 -11.15
N ARG A 388 -13.76 -23.22 -11.37
CA ARG A 388 -14.90 -24.06 -10.96
C ARG A 388 -15.16 -23.96 -9.46
N ASP A 389 -14.13 -23.99 -8.63
CA ASP A 389 -14.25 -23.97 -7.17
C ASP A 389 -14.78 -22.62 -6.67
N ILE A 390 -14.38 -21.50 -7.29
CA ILE A 390 -14.97 -20.17 -7.01
C ILE A 390 -16.47 -20.16 -7.31
N VAL A 391 -16.88 -20.63 -8.50
CA VAL A 391 -18.29 -20.66 -8.90
C VAL A 391 -19.12 -21.55 -7.96
N ASN A 392 -18.61 -22.75 -7.67
CA ASN A 392 -19.27 -23.68 -6.76
C ASN A 392 -19.35 -23.15 -5.33
N ALA A 393 -18.29 -22.49 -4.84
CA ALA A 393 -18.26 -21.94 -3.50
C ALA A 393 -19.20 -20.75 -3.35
N LEU A 394 -19.31 -19.86 -4.33
CA LEU A 394 -20.33 -18.80 -4.33
C LEU A 394 -21.74 -19.39 -4.34
N GLY A 395 -22.00 -20.41 -5.16
CA GLY A 395 -23.30 -21.10 -5.18
C GLY A 395 -23.64 -21.78 -3.85
N SER A 396 -22.69 -22.56 -3.31
CA SER A 396 -22.82 -23.23 -2.01
C SER A 396 -22.99 -22.23 -0.87
N PHE A 397 -22.25 -21.11 -0.90
CA PHE A 397 -22.39 -20.02 0.05
C PHE A 397 -23.82 -19.47 0.05
N ILE A 398 -24.37 -19.12 -1.12
CA ILE A 398 -25.75 -18.63 -1.25
C ILE A 398 -26.76 -19.68 -0.75
N GLN A 399 -26.61 -20.95 -1.14
CA GLN A 399 -27.48 -22.04 -0.67
C GLN A 399 -27.43 -22.23 0.84
N SER A 400 -26.23 -22.15 1.44
CA SER A 400 -26.03 -22.31 2.88
C SER A 400 -26.79 -21.27 3.69
N LEU A 401 -26.98 -20.06 3.16
CA LEU A 401 -27.71 -18.99 3.85
C LEU A 401 -29.21 -19.30 3.95
N PHE A 402 -29.78 -20.02 2.98
CA PHE A 402 -31.18 -20.46 3.02
C PHE A 402 -31.40 -21.69 3.89
N ILE A 403 -30.40 -22.56 4.04
CA ILE A 403 -30.53 -23.81 4.82
C ILE A 403 -30.26 -23.54 6.31
N THR A 404 -29.29 -22.69 6.64
CA THR A 404 -28.87 -22.46 8.04
C THR A 404 -29.90 -21.69 8.86
N GLN A 405 -30.82 -20.96 8.22
CA GLN A 405 -31.84 -20.18 8.92
C GLN A 405 -33.10 -20.99 9.31
N SER A 406 -33.24 -22.24 8.86
CA SER A 406 -34.44 -23.05 9.13
C SER A 406 -34.44 -23.74 10.51
N THR A 407 -33.50 -23.44 11.41
CA THR A 407 -33.39 -24.10 12.73
C THR A 407 -33.40 -23.17 13.95
N THR A 408 -33.59 -21.85 13.78
CA THR A 408 -33.87 -20.94 14.91
C THR A 408 -35.35 -20.56 14.90
N PRO A 409 -36.17 -21.01 15.88
CA PRO A 409 -37.49 -20.45 16.06
C PRO A 409 -37.32 -18.96 16.39
N ALA A 410 -38.01 -18.10 15.65
CA ALA A 410 -38.08 -16.68 15.93
C ALA A 410 -38.58 -16.47 17.36
N ASN A 411 -37.69 -16.08 18.27
CA ASN A 411 -38.07 -15.49 19.54
C ASN A 411 -38.73 -14.14 19.24
N ALA A 412 -40.05 -14.17 19.06
CA ALA A 412 -40.88 -12.99 19.20
C ALA A 412 -40.72 -12.42 20.62
N PRO A 413 -40.62 -11.11 20.81
CA PRO A 413 -40.65 -10.53 22.15
C PRO A 413 -42.02 -10.81 22.77
N ALA A 414 -42.04 -11.53 23.89
CA ALA A 414 -43.21 -11.71 24.71
C ALA A 414 -43.61 -10.38 25.34
N GLY A 415 -44.85 -9.94 25.12
CA GLY A 415 -45.44 -8.80 25.82
C GLY A 415 -46.88 -8.52 25.40
N GLY A 416 -47.84 -8.99 26.21
CA GLY A 416 -49.19 -8.42 26.27
C GLY A 416 -50.28 -9.18 25.54
N SER A 417 -50.91 -10.12 26.25
CA SER A 417 -52.18 -10.76 25.92
C SER A 417 -53.35 -9.77 25.78
N VAL A 418 -54.08 -9.77 24.65
CA VAL A 418 -55.55 -9.70 24.62
C VAL A 418 -56.08 -10.50 23.40
N SER A 419 -57.11 -11.29 23.71
CA SER A 419 -57.93 -12.26 22.97
C SER A 419 -58.31 -12.01 21.50
N GLY A 420 -58.18 -13.09 20.71
CA GLY A 420 -59.29 -13.75 20.01
C GLY A 420 -59.62 -13.30 18.58
N GLY A 421 -59.42 -14.18 17.60
CA GLY A 421 -60.10 -14.08 16.29
C GLY A 421 -59.33 -14.65 15.11
N GLN A 422 -59.67 -15.90 14.76
CA GLN A 422 -59.57 -16.63 13.49
C GLN A 422 -58.73 -16.09 12.30
N ALA A 423 -58.01 -17.06 11.73
CA ALA A 423 -57.39 -17.06 10.42
C ALA A 423 -58.26 -16.46 9.29
N GLY A 424 -57.63 -15.64 8.46
CA GLY A 424 -58.20 -15.15 7.22
C GLY A 424 -57.10 -14.58 6.32
N VAL A 425 -56.83 -15.28 5.22
CA VAL A 425 -56.13 -14.74 4.05
C VAL A 425 -56.83 -13.46 3.59
N PRO A 426 -56.11 -12.40 3.17
CA PRO A 426 -56.72 -11.42 2.28
C PRO A 426 -55.93 -11.34 0.97
N GLY A 427 -56.40 -12.11 -0.01
CA GLY A 427 -56.45 -11.62 -1.37
C GLY A 427 -57.66 -10.69 -1.48
N GLY A 428 -57.47 -9.49 -2.02
CA GLY A 428 -58.56 -8.53 -2.18
C GLY A 428 -58.09 -7.21 -2.76
N ALA A 429 -58.20 -7.10 -4.08
CA ALA A 429 -58.15 -5.84 -4.79
C ALA A 429 -59.36 -4.96 -4.41
N GLY A 430 -59.12 -3.68 -4.18
CA GLY A 430 -60.14 -2.63 -4.04
C GLY A 430 -59.50 -1.24 -4.22
N PRO A 431 -60.06 -0.35 -5.06
CA PRO A 431 -59.42 0.90 -5.41
C PRO A 431 -59.81 2.01 -4.42
N GLY A 432 -58.82 2.77 -3.94
CA GLY A 432 -59.05 4.03 -3.23
C GLY A 432 -58.38 4.09 -1.85
N GLY A 433 -57.18 4.68 -1.80
CA GLY A 433 -56.47 4.97 -0.56
C GLY A 433 -55.08 5.53 -0.83
N VAL A 434 -55.00 6.85 -1.00
CA VAL A 434 -53.75 7.60 -1.13
C VAL A 434 -53.12 7.78 0.26
N GLY A 435 -51.86 7.36 0.43
CA GLY A 435 -51.00 7.86 1.53
C GLY A 435 -50.12 6.80 2.21
N GLY A 436 -48.82 6.82 1.87
CA GLY A 436 -47.76 6.10 2.60
C GLY A 436 -46.90 5.23 1.70
N GLY A 437 -45.78 5.77 1.20
CA GLY A 437 -44.87 5.03 0.33
C GLY A 437 -44.23 3.83 1.03
N LEU A 438 -44.80 2.63 0.83
CA LEU A 438 -44.09 1.38 1.04
C LEU A 438 -43.01 1.28 -0.04
N THR A 439 -41.76 1.59 0.30
CA THR A 439 -40.64 1.06 -0.47
C THR A 439 -40.64 -0.45 -0.24
N THR A 440 -41.23 -1.22 -1.15
CA THR A 440 -41.12 -2.69 -1.15
C THR A 440 -39.65 -3.03 -1.32
N GLN A 441 -38.96 -3.34 -0.22
CA GLN A 441 -37.57 -3.75 -0.26
C GLN A 441 -37.50 -5.08 -1.01
N ALA A 442 -36.77 -5.09 -2.12
CA ALA A 442 -36.52 -6.32 -2.87
C ALA A 442 -35.82 -7.34 -1.98
N ALA A 443 -36.14 -8.62 -2.15
CA ALA A 443 -35.61 -9.69 -1.33
C ALA A 443 -35.52 -10.98 -2.11
N PHE A 444 -34.67 -11.87 -1.64
CA PHE A 444 -34.64 -13.24 -2.07
C PHE A 444 -35.53 -14.09 -1.17
N GLU A 445 -36.42 -14.87 -1.77
CA GLU A 445 -37.29 -15.78 -1.04
C GLU A 445 -37.07 -17.21 -1.56
N TYR A 446 -36.76 -18.14 -0.66
CA TYR A 446 -36.66 -19.55 -0.99
C TYR A 446 -37.02 -20.41 0.21
N ARG A 447 -37.93 -21.38 0.03
CA ARG A 447 -38.39 -22.33 1.07
C ARG A 447 -38.85 -21.66 2.38
N GLY A 448 -39.51 -20.50 2.29
CA GLY A 448 -40.02 -19.75 3.44
C GLY A 448 -38.96 -18.92 4.18
N THR A 449 -37.72 -18.90 3.68
CA THR A 449 -36.67 -18.01 4.16
C THR A 449 -36.63 -16.75 3.31
N TRP A 450 -36.72 -15.60 3.96
CA TRP A 450 -36.70 -14.27 3.33
C TRP A 450 -35.41 -13.56 3.69
N ILE A 451 -34.61 -13.19 2.69
CA ILE A 451 -33.33 -12.49 2.88
C ILE A 451 -33.38 -11.18 2.08
N PRO A 452 -33.20 -10.01 2.70
CA PRO A 452 -33.30 -8.73 2.01
C PRO A 452 -32.19 -8.58 0.97
N LEU A 453 -32.54 -8.12 -0.24
CA LEU A 453 -31.59 -7.67 -1.23
C LEU A 453 -31.13 -6.28 -0.81
N MET A 454 -29.86 -6.19 -0.43
CA MET A 454 -29.22 -4.92 -0.12
C MET A 454 -28.73 -4.29 -1.44
N ALA A 455 -28.83 -2.98 -1.56
CA ALA A 455 -28.27 -2.25 -2.69
C ALA A 455 -26.74 -2.27 -2.62
N VAL A 456 -26.12 -3.34 -3.11
CA VAL A 456 -24.67 -3.48 -3.24
C VAL A 456 -24.26 -2.96 -4.61
N ASN A 457 -24.09 -1.64 -4.71
CA ASN A 457 -23.49 -0.91 -5.82
C ASN A 457 -24.06 -1.11 -7.25
N VAL A 458 -23.61 -0.23 -8.15
CA VAL A 458 -23.96 -0.21 -9.58
C VAL A 458 -23.22 -1.33 -10.31
N GLN A 459 -23.90 -1.96 -11.28
CA GLN A 459 -23.38 -3.06 -12.11
C GLN A 459 -21.93 -2.82 -12.59
N GLY A 460 -21.05 -3.81 -12.42
CA GLY A 460 -19.64 -3.72 -12.85
C GLY A 460 -18.68 -3.00 -11.88
N SER A 461 -19.13 -2.58 -10.70
CA SER A 461 -18.28 -2.01 -9.64
C SER A 461 -18.28 -2.88 -8.38
N ALA A 462 -17.14 -3.51 -8.07
CA ALA A 462 -16.93 -4.21 -6.80
C ALA A 462 -16.37 -3.26 -5.71
N LYS A 463 -17.21 -2.39 -5.16
CA LYS A 463 -16.85 -1.60 -3.97
C LYS A 463 -16.94 -2.50 -2.74
N ALA A 464 -15.92 -2.47 -1.89
CA ALA A 464 -15.90 -3.32 -0.71
C ALA A 464 -16.16 -2.46 0.53
N THR A 465 -17.33 -2.64 1.13
CA THR A 465 -17.72 -1.83 2.30
C THR A 465 -16.90 -2.23 3.51
N TYR A 466 -16.73 -3.53 3.76
CA TYR A 466 -16.07 -4.00 4.97
C TYR A 466 -14.56 -4.07 4.82
N LEU A 467 -14.02 -4.47 3.66
CA LEU A 467 -12.57 -4.41 3.40
C LEU A 467 -12.00 -2.99 3.55
N GLU A 468 -12.81 -1.95 3.35
CA GLU A 468 -12.39 -0.55 3.51
C GLU A 468 -12.45 -0.06 4.97
N MET A 469 -13.10 -0.79 5.89
CA MET A 469 -13.24 -0.43 7.31
C MET A 469 -12.00 -0.81 8.14
N LEU A 470 -10.88 -0.13 7.91
CA LEU A 470 -9.59 -0.43 8.56
C LEU A 470 -9.41 0.17 9.96
N ASP A 471 -10.26 1.10 10.37
CA ASP A 471 -10.16 1.85 11.65
C ASP A 471 -10.76 1.10 12.84
N LYS A 472 -11.57 0.07 12.61
CA LYS A 472 -12.23 -0.68 13.68
C LYS A 472 -11.36 -1.82 14.18
N VAL A 473 -11.23 -1.93 15.50
CA VAL A 473 -10.52 -3.04 16.18
C VAL A 473 -11.38 -4.30 16.22
N ASP A 474 -12.68 -4.13 16.44
CA ASP A 474 -13.65 -5.23 16.51
C ASP A 474 -14.48 -5.37 15.22
N PRO A 475 -14.87 -6.61 14.85
CA PRO A 475 -15.69 -6.84 13.67
C PRO A 475 -17.07 -6.19 13.83
N PRO A 476 -17.53 -5.39 12.85
CA PRO A 476 -18.87 -4.80 12.89
C PRO A 476 -19.95 -5.89 12.73
N SER A 477 -21.16 -5.61 13.23
CA SER A 477 -22.33 -6.40 12.88
C SER A 477 -22.64 -6.23 11.40
N ILE A 478 -22.80 -7.34 10.69
CA ILE A 478 -23.06 -7.35 9.25
C ILE A 478 -24.55 -7.52 9.04
N PRO A 479 -25.21 -6.56 8.36
CA PRO A 479 -26.62 -6.67 8.04
C PRO A 479 -26.93 -7.98 7.35
N GLU A 480 -28.06 -8.55 7.73
CA GLU A 480 -28.60 -9.72 7.08
C GLU A 480 -28.81 -9.46 5.59
N GLY A 481 -28.46 -10.44 4.74
CA GLY A 481 -28.52 -10.29 3.29
C GLY A 481 -27.39 -9.52 2.62
N TYR A 482 -26.52 -8.81 3.35
CA TYR A 482 -25.37 -8.10 2.74
C TYR A 482 -24.45 -9.05 1.97
N ALA A 483 -23.88 -10.04 2.67
CA ALA A 483 -22.93 -10.97 2.06
C ALA A 483 -23.58 -11.79 0.92
N MET A 484 -24.88 -12.08 1.03
CA MET A 484 -25.66 -12.71 -0.03
C MET A 484 -25.76 -11.81 -1.27
N SER A 485 -26.08 -10.54 -1.08
CA SER A 485 -26.24 -9.56 -2.15
C SER A 485 -24.93 -9.34 -2.91
N VAL A 486 -23.78 -9.33 -2.19
CA VAL A 486 -22.45 -9.29 -2.81
C VAL A 486 -22.17 -10.58 -3.59
N ALA A 487 -22.45 -11.76 -3.02
CA ALA A 487 -22.21 -13.04 -3.68
C ALA A 487 -23.06 -13.20 -4.96
N PHE A 488 -24.31 -12.77 -4.91
CA PHE A 488 -25.20 -12.73 -6.07
C PHE A 488 -24.67 -11.79 -7.15
N SER A 489 -24.24 -10.58 -6.77
CA SER A 489 -23.64 -9.61 -7.70
C SER A 489 -22.35 -10.16 -8.31
N ALA A 490 -21.53 -10.88 -7.54
CA ALA A 490 -20.31 -11.52 -8.03
C ALA A 490 -20.59 -12.58 -9.10
N LEU A 491 -21.63 -13.40 -8.92
CA LEU A 491 -22.05 -14.38 -9.93
C LEU A 491 -22.56 -13.70 -11.20
N LEU A 492 -23.37 -12.63 -11.07
CA LEU A 492 -23.86 -11.87 -12.22
C LEU A 492 -22.71 -11.24 -13.02
N ASP A 493 -21.76 -10.59 -12.33
CA ASP A 493 -20.60 -9.98 -12.98
C ASP A 493 -19.65 -11.02 -13.58
N LEU A 494 -19.54 -12.21 -12.96
CA LEU A 494 -18.81 -13.34 -13.53
C LEU A 494 -19.44 -13.81 -14.85
N VAL A 495 -20.77 -14.01 -14.89
CA VAL A 495 -21.49 -14.39 -16.12
C VAL A 495 -21.30 -13.33 -17.19
N ARG A 496 -21.46 -12.04 -16.86
CA ARG A 496 -21.22 -10.93 -17.79
C ARG A 496 -19.78 -10.88 -18.28
N GLY A 497 -18.81 -11.07 -17.40
CA GLY A 497 -17.39 -11.11 -17.75
C GLY A 497 -17.08 -12.19 -18.78
N ILE A 498 -17.67 -13.39 -18.61
CA ILE A 498 -17.54 -14.48 -19.57
C ILE A 498 -18.25 -14.16 -20.89
N THR A 499 -19.49 -13.68 -20.84
CA THR A 499 -20.26 -13.31 -22.04
C THR A 499 -19.50 -12.29 -22.89
N THR A 500 -19.02 -11.21 -22.26
CA THR A 500 -18.25 -10.17 -22.96
C THR A 500 -16.93 -10.69 -23.55
N MET A 501 -16.28 -11.67 -22.91
CA MET A 501 -15.10 -12.32 -23.47
C MET A 501 -15.44 -13.17 -24.70
N ILE A 502 -16.50 -13.96 -24.62
CA ILE A 502 -16.96 -14.81 -25.73
C ILE A 502 -17.35 -13.95 -26.93
N GLU A 503 -18.16 -12.92 -26.72
CA GLU A 503 -18.58 -11.98 -27.76
C GLU A 503 -17.39 -11.31 -28.45
N ARG A 504 -16.36 -10.91 -27.68
CA ARG A 504 -15.13 -10.33 -28.23
C ARG A 504 -14.35 -11.31 -29.11
N GLU A 505 -14.21 -12.57 -28.71
CA GLU A 505 -13.50 -13.56 -29.53
C GLU A 505 -14.32 -13.91 -30.79
N LEU A 506 -15.64 -14.05 -30.69
CA LEU A 506 -16.52 -14.25 -31.84
C LEU A 506 -16.44 -13.08 -32.84
N ALA A 507 -16.41 -11.83 -32.35
CA ALA A 507 -16.26 -10.64 -33.19
C ALA A 507 -14.90 -10.60 -33.90
N LYS A 508 -13.81 -10.99 -33.22
CA LYS A 508 -12.48 -11.11 -33.83
C LYS A 508 -12.45 -12.17 -34.94
N GLU A 509 -13.05 -13.34 -34.70
CA GLU A 509 -13.15 -14.38 -35.72
C GLU A 509 -13.96 -13.93 -36.93
N ALA A 510 -15.08 -13.23 -36.72
CA ALA A 510 -15.87 -12.66 -37.80
C ALA A 510 -15.10 -11.61 -38.62
N SER A 511 -14.33 -10.74 -37.94
CA SER A 511 -13.46 -9.76 -38.60
C SER A 511 -12.31 -10.42 -39.38
N ALA A 512 -11.74 -11.51 -38.86
CA ALA A 512 -10.68 -12.26 -39.54
C ALA A 512 -11.20 -12.98 -40.79
N ARG A 513 -12.44 -13.50 -40.75
CA ARG A 513 -13.10 -14.09 -41.93
C ARG A 513 -13.44 -13.05 -43.00
N ASN A 514 -13.71 -11.80 -42.60
CA ASN A 514 -14.05 -10.70 -43.51
C ASN A 514 -12.85 -9.87 -43.96
N ALA A 515 -11.62 -10.22 -43.56
CA ALA A 515 -10.41 -9.52 -43.98
C ALA A 515 -10.10 -9.83 -45.46
N PRO A 516 -9.91 -8.82 -46.34
CA PRO A 516 -9.56 -9.06 -47.73
C PRO A 516 -8.19 -9.77 -47.82
N ALA A 517 -8.11 -10.77 -48.70
CA ALA A 517 -6.88 -11.52 -48.92
C ALA A 517 -5.71 -10.57 -49.24
N PRO A 518 -4.50 -10.83 -48.70
CA PRO A 518 -3.34 -10.00 -49.01
C PRO A 518 -3.10 -10.02 -50.54
N PRO A 519 -2.74 -8.88 -51.16
CA PRO A 519 -2.56 -8.80 -52.60
C PRO A 519 -1.51 -9.83 -53.04
N LEU A 520 -1.92 -10.71 -53.95
CA LEU A 520 -1.05 -11.69 -54.60
C LEU A 520 0.15 -10.94 -55.20
N LEU A 521 1.33 -11.11 -54.59
CA LEU A 521 2.59 -10.70 -55.19
C LEU A 521 2.66 -11.33 -56.59
N THR A 522 2.53 -10.50 -57.61
CA THR A 522 2.68 -10.86 -59.01
C THR A 522 3.96 -11.67 -59.18
N ARG A 523 3.79 -12.95 -59.48
CA ARG A 523 4.84 -13.92 -59.77
C ARG A 523 5.70 -13.34 -60.91
N ARG A 524 6.88 -12.80 -60.56
CA ARG A 524 7.88 -12.33 -61.52
C ARG A 524 8.20 -13.49 -62.47
N ALA A 525 7.91 -13.32 -63.76
CA ALA A 525 8.24 -14.29 -64.80
C ALA A 525 9.78 -14.52 -64.82
N PRO A 526 10.25 -15.76 -65.05
CA PRO A 526 11.68 -16.01 -65.15
C PRO A 526 12.25 -15.40 -66.45
N PRO A 527 13.52 -14.99 -66.48
CA PRO A 527 14.11 -14.35 -67.66
C PRO A 527 14.29 -15.38 -68.77
N VAL A 528 13.86 -15.03 -69.98
CA VAL A 528 14.12 -15.77 -71.21
C VAL A 528 15.62 -15.72 -71.49
N THR A 529 16.30 -16.86 -71.38
CA THR A 529 17.68 -17.04 -71.85
C THR A 529 17.68 -17.03 -73.38
N ARG A 530 18.27 -15.99 -73.97
CA ARG A 530 18.69 -15.97 -75.37
C ARG A 530 20.08 -16.61 -75.47
N SER A 531 20.21 -17.70 -76.23
CA SER A 531 21.46 -18.09 -76.85
C SER A 531 21.18 -18.92 -78.11
N SER A 532 21.60 -18.37 -79.24
CA SER A 532 21.94 -19.00 -80.53
C SER A 532 20.87 -19.73 -81.31
#